data_AF-A0A948FDJ9-F1
#
_entry.id   AF-A0A948FDJ9-F1
#
_cell.length_a   1.000
_cell.length_b   1.000
_cell.length_c   1.000
_cell.angle_alpha   90.00
_cell.angle_beta   90.00
_cell.angle_gamma   90.00
#
_symmetry.space_group_name_H-M   'P 1'
#
loop_
_entity.id
_entity.type
_entity.pdbx_description
1 polymer ?
#
loop_
_entity_poly.entity_id
_entity_poly.type
_entity_poly.pdbx_seq_one_letter_code
_entity_poly.pdbx_strand_id
1 'polypeptide(L)'
;MQFKVPQFLDIEDKIFGPFTFRQFVYLAGGGGLCFVLYKALGLLFGFIPMLLVAGLSLLLTFYRPNGKPFINMIEAGFKFFFQDKLYIWKRRKAQAPTKAGIQKTSGTELKKINEGETRLGKSKLRDLAWSLDVLDLKKDKEGESR
;
A
#
# COMPACT_ATOMS: atom_id res chain seq x y z
N MET A 1 -13.96 10.64 27.44
CA MET A 1 -13.73 11.72 26.46
C MET A 1 -13.41 11.06 25.13
N GLN A 2 -14.21 11.29 24.08
CA GLN A 2 -13.91 10.78 22.74
C GLN A 2 -13.04 11.81 22.01
N PHE A 3 -11.81 11.43 21.68
CA PHE A 3 -10.89 12.29 20.93
C PHE A 3 -11.12 12.05 19.44
N LYS A 4 -11.38 13.13 18.68
CA LYS A 4 -11.36 13.05 17.22
C LYS A 4 -9.91 12.93 16.79
N VAL A 5 -9.58 11.80 16.16
CA VAL A 5 -8.25 11.60 15.58
C VAL A 5 -8.12 12.53 14.37
N PRO A 6 -7.13 13.43 14.33
CA PRO A 6 -6.88 14.25 13.16
C PRO A 6 -6.51 13.35 11.98
N GLN A 7 -7.24 13.46 10.87
CA GLN A 7 -7.04 12.63 9.66
C GLN A 7 -5.90 13.14 8.76
N PHE A 8 -5.17 14.17 9.16
CA PHE A 8 -4.20 14.87 8.32
C PHE A 8 -2.74 14.47 8.54
N LEU A 9 -2.47 13.29 9.12
CA LEU A 9 -1.09 12.89 9.43
C LEU A 9 -0.24 12.56 8.18
N ASP A 10 -0.88 12.30 7.04
CA ASP A 10 -0.22 11.86 5.80
C ASP A 10 0.05 12.99 4.79
N ILE A 11 -0.21 14.25 5.13
CA ILE A 11 0.08 15.38 4.24
C ILE A 11 1.53 15.80 4.46
N GLU A 12 2.36 15.68 3.42
CA GLU A 12 3.75 16.18 3.45
C GLU A 12 3.80 17.68 3.75
N ASP A 13 4.74 18.07 4.61
CA ASP A 13 5.00 19.46 4.92
C ASP A 13 5.49 20.22 3.67
N LYS A 14 4.90 21.39 3.47
CA LYS A 14 5.29 22.33 2.42
C LYS A 14 6.44 23.18 2.92
N ILE A 15 7.66 22.77 2.60
CA ILE A 15 8.88 23.45 3.06
C ILE A 15 9.20 24.67 2.18
N PHE A 16 8.88 24.61 0.89
CA PHE A 16 9.22 25.66 -0.09
C PHE A 16 7.95 26.30 -0.66
N GLY A 17 7.34 27.21 0.13
CA GLY A 17 6.13 27.92 -0.27
C GLY A 17 4.98 26.95 -0.56
N PRO A 18 4.49 26.84 -1.82
CA PRO A 18 3.43 25.90 -2.16
C PRO A 18 3.89 24.44 -2.32
N PHE A 19 5.21 24.18 -2.39
CA PHE A 19 5.76 22.88 -2.74
C PHE A 19 6.26 22.07 -1.54
N THR A 20 6.03 20.77 -1.58
CA THR A 20 6.67 19.81 -0.66
C THR A 20 8.14 19.60 -1.06
N PHE A 21 8.95 19.05 -0.15
CA PHE A 21 10.36 18.77 -0.45
C PHE A 21 10.54 17.91 -1.72
N ARG A 22 9.71 16.87 -1.89
CA ARG A 22 9.77 16.00 -3.06
C ARG A 22 9.44 16.73 -4.36
N GLN A 23 8.40 17.57 -4.34
CA GLN A 23 8.01 18.40 -5.47
C GLN A 23 9.10 19.38 -5.88
N PHE A 24 9.74 20.01 -4.89
CA PHE A 24 10.89 20.88 -5.15
C PHE A 24 12.04 20.10 -5.81
N VAL A 25 12.37 18.90 -5.31
CA VAL A 25 13.41 18.05 -5.91
C VAL A 25 13.06 17.66 -7.35
N TYR A 26 11.80 17.39 -7.68
CA TYR A 26 11.40 17.06 -9.06
C TYR A 26 11.53 18.26 -10.02
N LEU A 27 11.19 19.46 -9.56
CA LEU A 27 11.34 20.69 -10.35
C LEU A 27 12.81 21.09 -10.49
N ALA A 28 13.57 21.09 -9.40
CA ALA A 28 14.99 21.42 -9.40
C ALA A 28 15.80 20.39 -10.20
N GLY A 29 15.53 19.10 -10.00
CA GLY A 29 16.13 18.02 -10.76
C GLY A 29 15.77 18.07 -12.24
N GLY A 30 14.49 18.32 -12.56
CA GLY A 30 14.02 18.47 -13.94
C GLY A 30 14.63 19.66 -14.66
N GLY A 31 14.64 20.82 -14.02
CA GLY A 31 15.26 22.04 -14.56
C GLY A 31 16.77 21.89 -14.70
N GLY A 32 17.43 21.27 -13.71
CA GLY A 32 18.86 20.95 -13.77
C GLY A 32 19.19 19.98 -14.92
N LEU A 33 18.39 18.94 -15.10
CA LEU A 33 18.54 18.01 -16.22
C LEU A 33 18.33 18.72 -17.56
N CYS A 34 17.29 19.55 -17.68
CA CYS A 34 17.06 20.38 -18.88
C CYS A 34 18.26 21.28 -19.20
N PHE A 35 18.88 21.89 -18.18
CA PHE A 35 20.08 22.71 -18.36
C PHE A 35 21.29 21.89 -18.84
N VAL A 36 21.49 20.69 -18.30
CA VAL A 36 22.53 19.77 -18.76
C VAL A 36 22.29 19.36 -20.22
N LEU A 37 21.06 19.01 -20.59
CA LEU A 37 20.71 18.69 -21.98
C LEU A 37 20.93 19.88 -22.92
N TYR A 38 20.55 21.08 -22.50
CA TYR A 38 20.80 22.31 -23.26
C TYR A 38 22.30 22.51 -23.52
N LYS A 39 23.13 22.32 -22.49
CA LYS A 39 24.59 22.46 -22.60
C LYS A 39 25.23 21.36 -23.44
N ALA A 40 24.70 20.13 -23.40
CA ALA A 40 25.27 19.00 -24.12
C ALA A 40 24.90 18.96 -25.60
N LEU A 41 23.62 19.18 -25.95
CA LEU A 41 23.10 19.01 -27.32
C LEU A 41 22.81 20.34 -28.04
N GLY A 42 22.81 21.46 -27.32
CA GLY A 42 22.35 22.75 -27.84
C GLY A 42 20.83 22.82 -28.01
N LEU A 43 20.31 24.00 -28.37
CA LEU A 43 18.86 24.25 -28.45
C LEU A 43 18.15 23.43 -29.55
N LEU A 44 18.77 23.27 -30.72
CA LEU A 44 18.15 22.61 -31.89
C LEU A 44 17.90 21.11 -31.65
N PHE A 45 18.91 20.36 -31.21
CA PHE A 45 18.78 18.92 -30.96
C PHE A 45 18.27 18.63 -29.55
N GLY A 46 18.50 19.54 -28.59
CA GLY A 46 18.08 19.38 -27.21
C GLY A 46 16.61 19.73 -26.95
N PHE A 47 15.91 20.43 -27.85
CA PHE A 47 14.53 20.87 -27.62
C PHE A 47 13.55 19.71 -27.35
N ILE A 48 13.58 18.67 -28.18
CA ILE A 48 12.69 17.51 -28.05
C ILE A 48 12.87 16.80 -26.69
N PRO A 49 14.09 16.36 -26.31
CA PRO A 49 14.27 15.68 -25.04
C PRO A 49 14.10 16.63 -23.84
N MET A 50 14.41 17.93 -23.98
CA MET A 50 14.15 18.92 -22.93
C MET A 50 12.65 19.09 -22.69
N LEU A 51 11.83 19.17 -23.74
CA LEU A 51 10.38 19.25 -23.63
C LEU A 51 9.81 18.02 -22.90
N LEU A 52 10.33 16.83 -23.23
CA LEU A 52 9.92 15.58 -22.60
C LEU A 52 10.27 15.58 -21.10
N VAL A 53 11.49 15.96 -20.75
CA VAL A 53 11.95 16.04 -19.35
C VAL A 53 11.15 17.09 -18.57
N ALA A 54 10.99 18.29 -19.13
CA ALA A 54 10.25 19.37 -18.50
C ALA A 54 8.78 18.99 -18.27
N GLY A 55 8.14 18.38 -19.28
CA GLY A 55 6.78 17.85 -19.16
C GLY A 55 6.68 16.78 -18.07
N LEU A 56 7.62 15.83 -18.03
CA LEU A 56 7.62 14.77 -17.03
C LEU A 56 7.79 15.30 -15.60
N SER A 57 8.68 16.28 -15.39
CA SER A 57 8.85 16.94 -14.09
C SER A 57 7.60 17.73 -13.64
N LEU A 58 6.93 18.39 -14.58
CA LEU A 58 5.65 19.06 -14.32
C LEU A 58 4.56 18.05 -13.91
N LEU A 59 4.45 16.93 -14.64
CA LEU A 59 3.52 15.85 -14.29
C LEU A 59 3.81 15.29 -12.89
N LEU A 60 5.06 14.98 -12.55
CA LEU A 60 5.43 14.50 -11.21
C LEU A 60 5.04 15.46 -10.09
N THR A 61 5.05 16.75 -10.37
CA THR A 61 4.82 17.80 -9.37
C THR A 61 3.32 18.09 -9.19
N PHE A 62 2.59 18.27 -10.28
CA PHE A 62 1.21 18.76 -10.24
C PHE A 62 0.15 17.67 -10.40
N TYR A 63 0.47 16.58 -11.10
CA TYR A 63 -0.49 15.51 -11.32
C TYR A 63 -0.59 14.60 -10.10
N ARG A 64 -1.82 14.36 -9.62
CA ARG A 64 -2.08 13.55 -8.42
C ARG A 64 -3.24 12.59 -8.67
N PRO A 65 -2.99 11.43 -9.29
CA PRO A 65 -4.04 10.44 -9.54
C PRO A 65 -4.57 9.88 -8.21
N ASN A 66 -5.89 9.87 -8.03
CA ASN A 66 -6.56 9.41 -6.81
C ASN A 66 -6.02 10.04 -5.51
N GLY A 67 -5.61 11.31 -5.55
CA GLY A 67 -5.09 12.02 -4.39
C GLY A 67 -3.71 11.54 -3.91
N LYS A 68 -3.05 10.65 -4.66
CA LYS A 68 -1.69 10.18 -4.35
C LYS A 68 -0.64 10.89 -5.21
N PRO A 69 0.60 11.04 -4.72
CA PRO A 69 1.72 11.50 -5.53
C PRO A 69 1.91 10.63 -6.78
N PHE A 70 2.11 11.26 -7.94
CA PHE A 70 2.27 10.53 -9.21
C PHE A 70 3.45 9.54 -9.21
N ILE A 71 4.49 9.82 -8.41
CA ILE A 71 5.63 8.92 -8.23
C ILE A 71 5.20 7.51 -7.78
N ASN A 72 4.18 7.39 -6.92
CA ASN A 72 3.69 6.10 -6.44
C ASN A 72 3.04 5.30 -7.57
N MET A 73 2.39 5.99 -8.52
CA MET A 73 1.79 5.34 -9.68
C MET A 73 2.86 4.86 -10.66
N ILE A 74 3.90 5.67 -10.89
CA ILE A 74 5.06 5.26 -11.70
C ILE A 74 5.75 4.06 -11.05
N GLU A 75 6.02 4.11 -9.74
CA GLU A 75 6.64 3.02 -9.00
C GLU A 75 5.81 1.73 -9.10
N ALA A 76 4.50 1.81 -8.90
CA ALA A 76 3.61 0.68 -9.05
C ALA A 76 3.58 0.14 -10.49
N GLY A 77 3.58 1.03 -11.49
CA GLY A 77 3.65 0.65 -12.90
C GLY A 77 4.96 -0.04 -13.25
N PHE A 78 6.08 0.49 -12.78
CA PHE A 78 7.41 -0.08 -12.97
C PHE A 78 7.49 -1.45 -12.30
N LYS A 79 7.07 -1.53 -11.02
CA LYS A 79 6.98 -2.81 -10.30
C LYS A 79 6.11 -3.81 -11.05
N PHE A 80 4.95 -3.42 -11.55
CA PHE A 80 4.06 -4.32 -12.30
C PHE A 80 4.69 -4.82 -13.61
N PHE A 81 5.47 -3.97 -14.30
CA PHE A 81 6.12 -4.34 -15.54
C PHE A 81 7.28 -5.32 -15.33
N PHE A 82 8.08 -5.10 -14.28
CA PHE A 82 9.26 -5.93 -13.96
C PHE A 82 8.96 -7.12 -13.05
N GLN A 83 7.82 -7.15 -12.37
CA GLN A 83 7.47 -8.24 -11.48
C GLN A 83 6.99 -9.44 -12.27
N ASP A 84 7.52 -10.62 -11.92
CA ASP A 84 7.06 -11.88 -12.47
C ASP A 84 5.56 -12.07 -12.19
N LYS A 85 4.79 -12.30 -13.25
CA LYS A 85 3.34 -12.53 -13.18
C LYS A 85 2.99 -13.95 -12.68
N LEU A 86 3.95 -14.64 -12.08
CA LEU A 86 3.78 -16.01 -11.63
C LEU A 86 3.07 -16.02 -10.27
N TYR A 87 1.75 -16.07 -10.31
CA TYR A 87 0.91 -16.07 -9.12
C TYR A 87 0.85 -17.48 -8.50
N ILE A 88 1.94 -17.92 -7.87
CA ILE A 88 1.92 -19.17 -7.11
C ILE A 88 1.20 -18.92 -5.79
N TRP A 89 0.12 -19.67 -5.55
CA TRP A 89 -0.51 -19.72 -4.24
C TRP A 89 0.46 -20.35 -3.23
N LYS A 90 1.17 -19.50 -2.49
CA LYS A 90 1.94 -19.92 -1.32
C LYS A 90 1.01 -19.89 -0.12
N ARG A 91 0.71 -21.05 0.46
CA ARG A 91 0.18 -21.13 1.83
C ARG A 91 1.19 -20.42 2.73
N ARG A 92 0.89 -19.19 3.13
CA ARG A 92 1.62 -18.50 4.19
C ARG A 92 1.42 -19.34 5.45
N LYS A 93 2.41 -20.18 5.78
CA LYS A 93 2.61 -20.55 7.18
C LYS A 93 2.79 -19.22 7.88
N ALA A 94 1.94 -18.92 8.85
CA ALA A 94 2.05 -17.71 9.65
C ALA A 94 3.43 -17.70 10.30
N GLN A 95 4.39 -17.04 9.66
CA GLN A 95 5.64 -16.71 10.29
C GLN A 95 5.26 -15.60 11.26
N ALA A 96 5.48 -15.85 12.55
CA ALA A 96 5.39 -14.82 13.57
C ALA A 96 6.17 -13.59 13.06
N PRO A 97 5.66 -12.36 13.26
CA PRO A 97 6.31 -11.17 12.72
C PRO A 97 7.74 -11.08 13.27
N THR A 98 8.71 -11.44 12.42
CA THR A 98 10.11 -11.12 12.66
C THR A 98 10.17 -9.60 12.69
N LYS A 99 10.42 -9.08 13.89
CA LYS A 99 10.61 -7.66 14.18
C LYS A 99 11.85 -7.17 13.43
N ALA A 100 11.70 -6.82 12.16
CA ALA A 100 12.68 -6.08 11.40
C ALA A 100 12.11 -4.68 11.17
N GLY A 101 12.57 -3.73 11.99
CA GLY A 101 12.36 -2.29 11.73
C GLY A 101 11.43 -1.55 12.70
N ILE A 102 11.64 -1.66 14.02
CA ILE A 102 11.27 -0.56 14.93
C ILE A 102 12.55 -0.10 15.61
N GLN A 103 13.01 1.08 15.18
CA GLN A 103 14.13 1.78 15.75
C GLN A 103 13.86 2.09 17.23
N LYS A 104 14.91 1.98 18.04
CA LYS A 104 14.92 2.21 19.49
C LYS A 104 14.30 3.57 19.84
N THR A 105 13.34 3.58 20.76
CA THR A 105 13.16 4.66 21.74
C THR A 105 12.63 4.04 23.03
N SER A 106 13.31 4.35 24.13
CA SER A 106 13.10 3.86 25.50
C SER A 106 11.68 4.06 26.03
N GLY A 107 11.28 3.20 26.98
CA GLY A 107 10.20 3.50 27.94
C GLY A 107 9.32 2.32 28.33
N THR A 108 9.81 1.51 29.27
CA THR A 108 9.12 0.94 30.45
C THR A 108 7.60 0.68 30.40
N GLU A 109 7.25 -0.61 30.62
CA GLU A 109 6.03 -1.12 31.27
C GLU A 109 4.65 -0.73 30.68
N LEU A 110 3.93 -1.70 30.10
CA LEU A 110 2.73 -2.30 30.72
C LEU A 110 1.88 -3.09 29.71
N LYS A 111 1.34 -4.20 30.22
CA LYS A 111 0.20 -4.99 29.75
C LYS A 111 0.42 -6.03 28.65
N LYS A 112 0.73 -7.24 29.15
CA LYS A 112 -0.02 -8.47 28.80
C LYS A 112 -1.49 -8.14 28.51
N ILE A 113 -1.93 -8.42 27.29
CA ILE A 113 -3.33 -8.73 27.02
C ILE A 113 -3.32 -10.11 26.36
N ASN A 114 -3.56 -11.11 27.19
CA ASN A 114 -4.01 -12.42 26.73
C ASN A 114 -5.49 -12.30 26.35
N GLU A 115 -5.88 -13.18 25.43
CA GLU A 115 -7.23 -13.72 25.23
C GLU A 115 -8.26 -12.83 24.52
N GLY A 116 -8.76 -13.36 23.40
CA GLY A 116 -9.92 -12.79 22.73
C GLY A 116 -10.21 -13.30 21.33
N GLU A 117 -9.30 -13.99 20.64
CA GLU A 117 -9.69 -14.72 19.44
C GLU A 117 -10.30 -16.06 19.86
N THR A 118 -11.63 -16.11 19.82
CA THR A 118 -12.46 -17.33 19.90
C THR A 118 -12.03 -18.33 18.83
N ARG A 119 -10.96 -19.07 19.11
CA ARG A 119 -10.63 -20.30 18.40
C ARG A 119 -11.73 -21.27 18.74
N LEU A 120 -12.73 -21.38 17.87
CA LEU A 120 -13.73 -22.44 17.95
C LEU A 120 -12.96 -23.77 18.01
N GLY A 121 -12.99 -24.39 19.19
CA GLY A 121 -12.28 -25.63 19.44
C GLY A 121 -12.72 -26.69 18.44
N LYS A 122 -11.80 -27.56 18.04
CA LYS A 122 -12.07 -28.66 17.09
C LYS A 122 -13.28 -29.52 17.51
N SER A 123 -13.58 -29.58 18.80
CA SER A 123 -14.80 -30.18 19.36
C SER A 123 -16.06 -29.44 18.94
N LYS A 124 -16.14 -28.12 19.13
CA LYS A 124 -17.32 -27.32 18.74
C LYS A 124 -17.63 -27.38 17.24
N LEU A 125 -16.59 -27.43 16.41
CA LEU A 125 -16.75 -27.60 14.95
C LEU A 125 -17.29 -28.99 14.60
N ARG A 126 -16.89 -30.03 15.34
CA ARG A 126 -17.44 -31.39 15.18
C ARG A 126 -18.90 -31.47 15.62
N ASP A 127 -19.24 -30.83 16.73
CA ASP A 127 -20.62 -30.82 17.24
C ASP A 127 -21.55 -30.08 16.27
N LEU A 128 -21.10 -28.97 15.68
CA LEU A 128 -21.86 -28.28 14.63
C LEU A 128 -22.04 -29.16 13.39
N ALA A 129 -20.96 -29.79 12.90
CA ALA A 129 -21.03 -30.66 11.74
C ALA A 129 -21.99 -31.83 11.95
N TRP A 130 -21.97 -32.44 13.14
CA TRP A 130 -22.89 -33.52 13.48
C TRP A 130 -24.34 -33.02 13.58
N SER A 131 -24.57 -31.86 14.19
CA SER A 131 -25.92 -31.29 14.28
C SER A 131 -26.53 -30.98 12.91
N LEU A 132 -25.69 -30.58 11.95
CA LEU A 132 -26.13 -30.27 10.59
C LEU A 132 -26.49 -31.54 9.82
N ASP A 133 -25.68 -32.59 9.96
CA ASP A 133 -25.90 -33.90 9.34
C ASP A 133 -27.18 -34.58 9.85
N VAL A 134 -27.43 -34.49 11.16
CA VAL A 134 -28.68 -35.01 11.77
C VAL A 134 -29.92 -34.24 11.28
N LEU A 135 -29.82 -32.93 11.06
CA LEU A 135 -30.92 -32.13 10.53
C LEU A 135 -31.22 -32.47 9.07
N ASP A 136 -30.20 -32.78 8.26
CA ASP A 136 -30.37 -33.18 6.87
C ASP A 136 -31.08 -34.54 6.78
N LEU A 137 -30.66 -35.51 7.60
CA LEU A 137 -31.31 -36.82 7.72
C LEU A 137 -32.77 -36.73 8.18
N LYS A 138 -33.12 -35.75 9.00
CA LYS A 138 -34.52 -35.51 9.43
C LYS A 138 -35.35 -34.90 8.31
N LYS A 139 -34.75 -34.03 7.49
CA LYS A 139 -35.39 -33.38 6.35
C LYS A 139 -35.76 -34.37 5.26
N ASP A 140 -34.90 -35.35 4.99
CA ASP A 140 -35.19 -36.39 3.99
C ASP A 140 -36.37 -37.29 4.43
N LYS A 141 -36.48 -37.61 5.72
CA LYS A 141 -37.60 -38.39 6.26
C LYS A 141 -38.95 -37.66 6.26
N GLU A 142 -38.93 -36.33 6.35
CA GLU A 142 -40.15 -35.51 6.24
C GLU A 142 -40.56 -35.26 4.77
N GLY A 143 -39.61 -35.37 3.82
CA GLY A 143 -39.87 -35.27 2.38
C GLY A 143 -40.42 -36.54 1.74
N GLU A 144 -40.14 -37.71 2.31
CA GLU A 144 -40.58 -39.03 1.78
C GLU A 144 -41.94 -39.50 2.35
N SER A 145 -42.50 -38.77 3.34
CA SER A 145 -43.81 -39.03 3.95
C SER A 145 -44.94 -38.13 3.39
N ARG A 146 -44.79 -37.59 2.19
CA ARG A 146 -45.86 -36.90 1.45
C ARG A 146 -46.11 -37.53 0.11
#